data_AF-A0A5E4IE07-F1
#
_entry.id   AF-A0A5E4IE07-F1
#
_cell.length_a   1.000
_cell.length_b   1.000
_cell.length_c   1.000
_cell.angle_alpha   90.00
_cell.angle_beta   90.00
_cell.angle_gamma   90.00
#
_symmetry.space_group_name_H-M   'P 1'
#
loop_
_entity.id
_entity.type
_entity.pdbx_description
1 polymer ?
#
loop_
_entity_poly.entity_id
_entity_poly.type
_entity_poly.pdbx_seq_one_letter_code
_entity_poly.pdbx_strand_id
1 'polypeptide(L)'
;MNKKRWLYSILLSISILYFIYLVIGFFTEGKFFYPKSFNMKLIFCGLTAVIIILILFLFSMDRYSVHKKIGFFSINIHIIEAMLIIILIIFISALGGLIVYDYYFLSQKQEDYFSIGIYLSVSIEPINFSGEYVNNPVLTKFDILGTSAEFIADPFLIHENSTFYMFFEIYSSITSQGDIGLAVSNNGINWSYKQIVLDESFHLSYPCVFKYNNQYYMIPETAATHSIRLYQAHDFPYNWSFVKTLIGGRDFVDNTIFYYNNTWWLFTETKNDHSLHLYFSDSPVDIWLEHPLSPIISQDANISRPGGNVIVYNNRIFRYAQDDYPSYGEQVWGFEITELTKKDYNEKRISNKPILKGYDNWNKLGMHQISICKIDNKWIAAVDGKGHP
;
A
#
# COMPACT_ATOMS: atom_id res chain seq x y z
N MET A 1 -39.86 -8.43 -56.41
CA MET A 1 -39.35 -8.40 -55.02
C MET A 1 -37.85 -8.15 -55.07
N ASN A 2 -37.40 -6.96 -54.65
CA ASN A 2 -36.12 -6.39 -55.09
C ASN A 2 -34.91 -6.92 -54.30
N LYS A 3 -33.91 -7.45 -55.03
CA LYS A 3 -32.58 -7.87 -54.54
C LYS A 3 -31.90 -6.85 -53.60
N LYS A 4 -32.22 -5.56 -53.70
CA LYS A 4 -31.70 -4.49 -52.83
C LYS A 4 -32.18 -4.59 -51.37
N ARG A 5 -33.40 -5.09 -51.11
CA ARG A 5 -33.97 -5.20 -49.75
C ARG A 5 -33.20 -6.21 -48.89
N TRP A 6 -32.82 -7.32 -49.50
CA TRP A 6 -31.95 -8.33 -48.90
C TRP A 6 -30.57 -7.76 -48.58
N LEU A 7 -30.02 -6.94 -49.49
CA LEU A 7 -28.70 -6.34 -49.30
C LEU A 7 -28.65 -5.40 -48.08
N TYR A 8 -29.67 -4.57 -47.86
CA TYR A 8 -29.71 -3.66 -46.70
C TYR A 8 -29.93 -4.40 -45.38
N SER A 9 -30.79 -5.42 -45.35
CA SER A 9 -30.97 -6.27 -44.17
C SER A 9 -29.68 -7.05 -43.85
N ILE A 10 -28.99 -7.58 -44.86
CA ILE A 10 -27.69 -8.22 -44.69
C ILE A 10 -26.67 -7.23 -44.12
N LEU A 11 -26.57 -6.03 -44.68
CA LEU A 11 -25.61 -5.02 -44.21
C LEU A 11 -25.91 -4.58 -42.77
N LEU A 12 -27.18 -4.43 -42.39
CA LEU A 12 -27.58 -4.12 -41.02
C LEU A 12 -27.23 -5.27 -40.06
N SER A 13 -27.53 -6.52 -40.44
CA SER A 13 -27.20 -7.70 -39.65
C SER A 13 -25.69 -7.88 -39.49
N ILE A 14 -24.90 -7.64 -40.55
CA ILE A 14 -23.44 -7.67 -40.50
C ILE A 14 -22.90 -6.57 -39.56
N SER A 15 -23.45 -5.35 -39.63
CA SER A 15 -23.03 -4.26 -38.74
C SER A 15 -23.36 -4.54 -37.27
N ILE A 16 -24.53 -5.12 -36.98
CA ILE A 16 -24.91 -5.52 -35.61
C ILE A 16 -24.01 -6.65 -35.11
N LEU A 17 -23.75 -7.67 -35.94
CA LEU A 17 -22.85 -8.77 -35.60
C LEU A 17 -21.41 -8.30 -35.40
N TYR A 18 -20.94 -7.35 -36.19
CA TYR A 18 -19.62 -6.74 -36.04
C TYR A 18 -19.51 -5.91 -34.76
N PHE A 19 -20.57 -5.17 -34.40
CA PHE A 19 -20.64 -4.46 -33.12
C PHE A 19 -20.62 -5.43 -31.92
N ILE A 20 -21.41 -6.50 -31.97
CA ILE A 20 -21.42 -7.54 -30.95
C ILE A 20 -20.05 -8.23 -30.86
N TYR A 21 -19.42 -8.55 -32.00
CA TYR A 21 -18.09 -9.14 -32.07
C TYR A 21 -17.03 -8.23 -31.44
N LEU A 22 -17.08 -6.92 -31.72
CA LEU A 22 -16.19 -5.96 -31.08
C LEU A 22 -16.41 -5.95 -29.56
N VAL A 23 -17.65 -5.85 -29.09
CA VAL A 23 -17.98 -5.84 -27.65
C VAL A 23 -17.52 -7.13 -26.95
N ILE A 24 -17.75 -8.29 -27.57
CA ILE A 24 -17.32 -9.60 -27.03
C ILE A 24 -15.79 -9.75 -27.09
N GLY A 25 -15.14 -9.31 -28.17
CA GLY A 25 -13.68 -9.29 -28.30
C GLY A 25 -13.04 -8.43 -27.21
N PHE A 26 -13.62 -7.26 -26.92
CA PHE A 26 -13.19 -6.42 -25.81
C PHE A 26 -13.41 -7.06 -24.43
N PHE A 27 -14.45 -7.89 -24.28
CA PHE A 27 -14.72 -8.65 -23.03
C PHE A 27 -13.77 -9.85 -22.83
N THR A 28 -13.47 -10.57 -23.91
CA THR A 28 -12.72 -11.85 -23.87
C THR A 28 -11.22 -11.67 -23.87
N GLU A 29 -10.69 -10.58 -24.44
CA GLU A 29 -9.25 -10.25 -24.37
C GLU A 29 -8.82 -9.62 -23.03
N GLY A 30 -9.71 -9.50 -22.04
CA GLY A 30 -9.37 -8.89 -20.74
C GLY A 30 -8.98 -7.41 -20.83
N LYS A 31 -9.20 -6.73 -21.96
CA LYS A 31 -8.82 -5.32 -22.18
C LYS A 31 -9.72 -4.30 -21.48
N PHE A 32 -10.73 -4.75 -20.75
CA PHE A 32 -11.42 -3.94 -19.73
C PHE A 32 -10.66 -3.84 -18.41
N PHE A 33 -9.63 -4.67 -18.19
CA PHE A 33 -8.94 -4.74 -16.90
C PHE A 33 -7.92 -3.61 -16.65
N TYR A 34 -7.68 -2.71 -17.61
CA TYR A 34 -6.90 -1.48 -17.37
C TYR A 34 -7.31 -0.31 -18.30
N PRO A 35 -8.09 0.68 -17.84
CA PRO A 35 -8.37 1.89 -18.60
C PRO A 35 -7.76 3.12 -17.92
N LYS A 36 -6.58 3.56 -18.38
CA LYS A 36 -6.15 4.95 -18.13
C LYS A 36 -6.45 5.90 -19.30
N SER A 37 -6.98 5.39 -20.42
CA SER A 37 -7.32 6.22 -21.58
C SER A 37 -8.49 5.65 -22.39
N PHE A 38 -9.57 5.23 -21.74
CA PHE A 38 -10.76 4.86 -22.48
C PHE A 38 -11.43 6.14 -23.02
N ASN A 39 -11.24 6.37 -24.31
CA ASN A 39 -11.50 7.64 -24.97
C ASN A 39 -13.01 7.77 -25.24
N MET A 40 -13.71 8.54 -24.41
CA MET A 40 -15.14 8.85 -24.55
C MET A 40 -15.55 9.29 -25.97
N LYS A 41 -14.60 9.82 -26.76
CA LYS A 41 -14.82 10.16 -28.18
C LYS A 41 -15.20 8.94 -29.04
N LEU A 42 -14.69 7.75 -28.75
CA LEU A 42 -14.97 6.54 -29.56
C LEU A 42 -16.42 6.05 -29.37
N ILE A 43 -16.92 6.12 -28.13
CA ILE A 43 -18.33 5.80 -27.81
C ILE A 43 -19.25 6.84 -28.45
N PHE A 44 -18.92 8.12 -28.33
CA PHE A 44 -19.69 9.18 -29.00
C PHE A 44 -19.67 9.06 -30.53
N CYS A 45 -18.54 8.66 -31.14
CA CYS A 45 -18.46 8.35 -32.57
C CYS A 45 -19.31 7.13 -32.96
N GLY A 46 -19.32 6.08 -32.13
CA GLY A 46 -20.17 4.91 -32.33
C GLY A 46 -21.66 5.26 -32.28
N LEU A 47 -22.08 6.01 -31.25
CA LEU A 47 -23.47 6.46 -31.09
C LEU A 47 -23.91 7.42 -32.21
N THR A 48 -23.06 8.37 -32.60
CA THR A 48 -23.38 9.29 -33.70
C THR A 48 -23.46 8.56 -35.05
N ALA A 49 -22.61 7.57 -35.31
CA ALA A 49 -22.71 6.74 -36.52
C ALA A 49 -24.02 5.94 -36.56
N VAL A 50 -24.44 5.36 -35.44
CA VAL A 50 -25.72 4.63 -35.35
C VAL A 50 -26.92 5.56 -35.58
N ILE A 51 -26.89 6.77 -35.00
CA ILE A 51 -27.96 7.78 -35.19
C ILE A 51 -28.02 8.24 -36.65
N ILE A 52 -26.88 8.50 -37.30
CA ILE A 52 -26.82 8.89 -38.72
C ILE A 52 -27.38 7.78 -39.62
N ILE A 53 -27.01 6.52 -39.36
CA ILE A 53 -27.53 5.36 -40.12
C ILE A 53 -29.05 5.24 -39.94
N LEU A 54 -29.57 5.52 -38.74
CA LEU A 54 -31.01 5.53 -38.49
C LEU A 54 -31.73 6.64 -39.24
N ILE A 55 -31.18 7.86 -39.24
CA ILE A 55 -31.77 8.99 -39.98
C ILE A 55 -31.79 8.69 -41.49
N LEU A 56 -30.71 8.10 -42.03
CA LEU A 56 -30.64 7.68 -43.43
C LEU A 56 -31.62 6.56 -43.76
N PHE A 57 -31.82 5.61 -42.84
CA PHE A 57 -32.82 4.55 -42.99
C PHE A 57 -34.25 5.12 -42.99
N LEU A 58 -34.56 6.04 -42.08
CA LEU A 58 -35.86 6.71 -42.01
C LEU A 58 -36.13 7.56 -43.26
N PHE A 59 -35.14 8.34 -43.73
CA PHE A 59 -35.23 9.09 -45.00
C PHE A 59 -35.40 8.19 -46.23
N SER A 60 -34.74 7.02 -46.23
CA SER A 60 -34.93 6.01 -47.27
C SER A 60 -36.35 5.46 -47.24
N MET A 61 -36.90 5.18 -46.06
CA MET A 61 -38.26 4.69 -45.91
C MET A 61 -39.30 5.73 -46.35
N ASP A 62 -39.07 7.01 -46.06
CA ASP A 62 -39.99 8.09 -46.42
C ASP A 62 -40.06 8.36 -47.94
N ARG A 63 -38.94 8.20 -48.67
CA ARG A 63 -38.97 8.22 -50.15
C ARG A 63 -39.71 7.03 -50.77
N TYR A 64 -39.89 5.94 -50.03
CA TYR A 64 -40.61 4.75 -50.50
C TYR A 64 -42.09 4.76 -50.10
N SER A 65 -42.51 5.62 -49.17
CA SER A 65 -43.92 5.79 -48.78
C SER A 65 -44.77 6.33 -49.95
N VAL A 66 -44.15 7.05 -50.89
CA VAL A 66 -44.81 7.59 -52.09
C VAL A 66 -45.24 6.49 -53.09
N HIS A 67 -44.75 5.25 -52.97
CA HIS A 67 -44.96 4.23 -54.02
C HIS A 67 -45.62 2.92 -53.62
N LYS A 68 -46.42 2.88 -52.54
CA LYS A 68 -47.38 1.77 -52.37
C LYS A 68 -48.64 2.12 -51.59
N LYS A 69 -49.61 2.71 -52.28
CA LYS A 69 -51.03 2.66 -51.89
C LYS A 69 -51.63 1.33 -52.36
N ILE A 70 -51.70 0.33 -51.47
CA ILE A 70 -52.66 -0.78 -51.59
C ILE A 70 -53.13 -1.16 -50.17
N GLY A 71 -54.38 -0.82 -49.83
CA GLY A 71 -55.11 -1.32 -48.66
C GLY A 71 -54.87 -0.58 -47.33
N PHE A 72 -55.98 -0.23 -46.67
CA PHE A 72 -56.13 0.66 -45.50
C PHE A 72 -55.47 0.19 -44.19
N PHE A 73 -54.86 -1.00 -44.14
CA PHE A 73 -54.29 -1.57 -42.91
C PHE A 73 -52.75 -1.51 -42.79
N SER A 74 -52.03 -1.02 -43.80
CA SER A 74 -50.56 -1.16 -43.85
C SER A 74 -49.75 -0.01 -43.22
N ILE A 75 -50.38 1.05 -42.74
CA ILE A 75 -49.68 2.26 -42.27
C ILE A 75 -49.39 2.25 -40.75
N ASN A 76 -50.14 1.50 -39.94
CA ASN A 76 -49.98 1.54 -38.47
C ASN A 76 -48.86 0.64 -37.90
N ILE A 77 -48.39 -0.36 -38.63
CA ILE A 77 -47.40 -1.32 -38.10
C ILE A 77 -45.98 -0.72 -38.12
N HIS A 78 -45.63 0.04 -39.17
CA HIS A 78 -44.28 0.54 -39.35
C HIS A 78 -43.90 1.70 -38.42
N ILE A 79 -44.88 2.50 -37.98
CA ILE A 79 -44.63 3.57 -36.99
C ILE A 79 -44.40 2.95 -35.61
N ILE A 80 -45.17 1.93 -35.23
CA ILE A 80 -45.02 1.24 -33.95
C ILE A 80 -43.68 0.49 -33.89
N GLU A 81 -43.29 -0.19 -34.97
CA GLU A 81 -41.98 -0.87 -35.06
C GLU A 81 -40.82 0.13 -34.98
N ALA A 82 -40.91 1.28 -35.65
CA ALA A 82 -39.89 2.32 -35.57
C ALA A 82 -39.78 2.92 -34.16
N MET A 83 -40.92 3.16 -33.50
CA MET A 83 -40.94 3.62 -32.11
C MET A 83 -40.33 2.60 -31.15
N LEU A 84 -40.63 1.31 -31.31
CA LEU A 84 -40.06 0.25 -30.48
C LEU A 84 -38.53 0.13 -30.63
N ILE A 85 -38.01 0.30 -31.85
CA ILE A 85 -36.55 0.28 -32.09
C ILE A 85 -35.88 1.51 -31.44
N ILE A 86 -36.49 2.69 -31.53
CA ILE A 86 -35.95 3.91 -30.90
C ILE A 86 -35.95 3.74 -29.37
N ILE A 87 -37.03 3.22 -28.80
CA ILE A 87 -37.11 2.94 -27.35
C ILE A 87 -36.03 1.94 -26.94
N LEU A 88 -35.81 0.88 -27.73
CA LEU A 88 -34.78 -0.12 -27.44
C LEU A 88 -33.36 0.47 -27.47
N ILE A 89 -33.08 1.37 -28.42
CA ILE A 89 -31.76 2.04 -28.52
C ILE A 89 -31.54 3.00 -27.35
N ILE A 90 -32.57 3.77 -26.96
CA ILE A 90 -32.50 4.64 -25.78
C ILE A 90 -32.27 3.79 -24.53
N PHE A 91 -32.97 2.66 -24.41
CA PHE A 91 -32.81 1.75 -23.28
C PHE A 91 -31.40 1.17 -23.21
N ILE A 92 -30.86 0.65 -24.32
CA ILE A 92 -29.49 0.10 -24.37
C ILE A 92 -28.42 1.18 -24.11
N SER A 93 -28.63 2.40 -24.62
CA SER A 93 -27.71 3.52 -24.41
C SER A 93 -27.73 4.01 -22.95
N ALA A 94 -28.92 4.06 -22.33
CA ALA A 94 -29.06 4.38 -20.91
C ALA A 94 -28.43 3.29 -20.02
N LEU A 95 -28.62 2.02 -20.37
CA LEU A 95 -28.03 0.89 -19.64
C LEU A 95 -26.49 0.88 -19.75
N GLY A 96 -25.96 1.15 -20.96
CA GLY A 96 -24.52 1.30 -21.17
C GLY A 96 -23.94 2.53 -20.45
N GLY A 97 -24.68 3.64 -20.42
CA GLY A 97 -24.32 4.83 -19.66
C GLY A 97 -24.25 4.58 -18.15
N LEU A 98 -25.20 3.82 -17.60
CA LEU A 98 -25.20 3.39 -16.21
C LEU A 98 -24.01 2.49 -15.88
N ILE A 99 -23.71 1.50 -16.73
CA ILE A 99 -22.57 0.59 -16.52
C ILE A 99 -21.23 1.35 -16.61
N VAL A 100 -21.10 2.28 -17.54
CA VAL A 100 -19.90 3.13 -17.66
C VAL A 100 -19.81 4.11 -16.49
N TYR A 101 -20.91 4.70 -16.04
CA TYR A 101 -20.93 5.58 -14.87
C TYR A 101 -20.55 4.84 -13.58
N ASP A 102 -21.15 3.68 -13.33
CA ASP A 102 -20.83 2.85 -12.16
C ASP A 102 -19.36 2.40 -12.22
N TYR A 103 -18.85 1.98 -13.38
CA TYR A 103 -17.44 1.63 -13.53
C TYR A 103 -16.50 2.84 -13.33
N TYR A 104 -16.83 4.00 -13.88
CA TYR A 104 -16.01 5.22 -13.76
C TYR A 104 -16.00 5.74 -12.33
N PHE A 105 -17.14 5.68 -11.62
CA PHE A 105 -17.25 6.07 -10.21
C PHE A 105 -16.56 5.07 -9.27
N LEU A 106 -16.68 3.76 -9.54
CA LEU A 106 -15.99 2.71 -8.79
C LEU A 106 -14.47 2.74 -9.03
N SER A 107 -13.99 3.19 -10.21
CA SER A 107 -12.55 3.35 -10.51
C SER A 107 -11.90 4.63 -9.94
N GLN A 108 -12.71 5.59 -9.48
CA GLN A 108 -12.24 6.90 -8.97
C GLN A 108 -11.99 6.92 -7.45
N LYS A 109 -12.24 5.82 -6.72
CA LYS A 109 -11.82 5.69 -5.33
C LYS A 109 -10.46 4.98 -5.28
N GLN A 110 -9.42 5.70 -5.68
CA GLN A 110 -8.05 5.25 -5.43
C GLN A 110 -7.79 5.51 -3.94
N GLU A 111 -7.95 4.46 -3.15
CA GLU A 111 -7.92 4.50 -1.69
C GLU A 111 -6.59 5.02 -1.16
N ASP A 112 -6.62 5.63 0.01
CA ASP A 112 -5.42 6.01 0.74
C ASP A 112 -4.80 4.77 1.40
N TYR A 113 -3.51 4.53 1.21
CA TYR A 113 -2.80 3.38 1.77
C TYR A 113 -1.39 3.74 2.20
N PHE A 114 -0.79 2.91 3.05
CA PHE A 114 0.62 3.04 3.43
C PHE A 114 1.54 2.61 2.28
N SER A 115 2.57 3.42 2.05
CA SER A 115 3.64 3.20 1.09
C SER A 115 4.97 3.64 1.71
N ILE A 116 6.10 3.27 1.09
CA ILE A 116 7.43 3.50 1.68
C ILE A 116 8.20 4.55 0.89
N GLY A 117 8.76 5.53 1.60
CA GLY A 117 9.64 6.56 1.07
C GLY A 117 11.06 6.51 1.65
N ILE A 118 11.95 7.32 1.07
CA ILE A 118 13.32 7.53 1.54
C ILE A 118 13.54 9.01 1.80
N TYR A 119 14.09 9.31 2.97
CA TYR A 119 14.47 10.65 3.38
C TYR A 119 15.97 10.69 3.61
N LEU A 120 16.60 11.80 3.24
CA LEU A 120 18.03 12.02 3.43
C LEU A 120 18.24 12.98 4.59
N SER A 121 19.21 12.69 5.44
CA SER A 121 19.51 13.61 6.53
C SER A 121 20.16 14.88 6.03
N VAL A 122 19.69 16.00 6.58
CA VAL A 122 20.25 17.34 6.38
C VAL A 122 21.12 17.77 7.58
N SER A 123 21.35 16.86 8.53
CA SER A 123 22.17 17.06 9.72
C SER A 123 23.19 15.94 9.92
N ILE A 124 24.19 16.19 10.77
CA ILE A 124 25.13 15.14 11.19
C ILE A 124 24.54 14.22 12.26
N GLU A 125 23.53 14.71 12.98
CA GLU A 125 22.76 13.96 13.98
C GLU A 125 21.56 13.28 13.31
N PRO A 126 21.08 12.14 13.85
CA PRO A 126 20.00 11.35 13.26
C PRO A 126 18.60 11.93 13.61
N ILE A 127 18.42 13.26 13.46
CA ILE A 127 17.21 13.96 13.95
C ILE A 127 16.52 14.85 12.91
N ASN A 128 17.16 15.12 11.78
CA ASN A 128 16.59 15.99 10.74
C ASN A 128 16.76 15.34 9.36
N PHE A 129 15.64 15.16 8.67
CA PHE A 129 15.51 14.40 7.43
C PHE A 129 14.63 15.17 6.44
N SER A 130 14.96 15.10 5.16
CA SER A 130 14.17 15.70 4.08
C SER A 130 13.92 14.69 2.97
N GLY A 131 12.66 14.63 2.51
CA GLY A 131 12.24 13.86 1.35
C GLY A 131 12.37 14.62 0.03
N GLU A 132 12.70 15.92 0.03
CA GLU A 132 12.68 16.78 -1.17
C GLU A 132 13.64 16.35 -2.29
N TYR A 133 14.66 15.56 -1.95
CA TYR A 133 15.69 15.09 -2.87
C TYR A 133 15.39 13.71 -3.46
N VAL A 134 14.25 13.10 -3.12
CA VAL A 134 13.85 11.78 -3.57
C VAL A 134 12.41 11.82 -4.08
N ASN A 135 12.15 11.13 -5.19
CA ASN A 135 10.79 10.95 -5.68
C ASN A 135 10.09 9.88 -4.83
N ASN A 136 9.40 10.32 -3.78
CA ASN A 136 8.64 9.45 -2.90
C ASN A 136 7.18 9.24 -3.38
N PRO A 137 6.57 8.09 -3.07
CA PRO A 137 7.18 6.92 -2.43
C PRO A 137 8.11 6.14 -3.37
N VAL A 138 9.12 5.46 -2.81
CA VAL A 138 10.07 4.62 -3.57
C VAL A 138 9.55 3.19 -3.80
N LEU A 139 8.59 2.76 -2.99
CA LEU A 139 7.88 1.49 -3.12
C LEU A 139 6.41 1.69 -2.76
N THR A 140 5.54 1.01 -3.50
CA THR A 140 4.09 0.97 -3.32
C THR A 140 3.58 -0.47 -3.34
N LYS A 141 2.31 -0.65 -2.99
CA LYS A 141 1.65 -1.96 -3.10
C LYS A 141 1.67 -2.57 -4.51
N PHE A 142 1.82 -1.75 -5.56
CA PHE A 142 1.87 -2.22 -6.95
C PHE A 142 3.23 -2.80 -7.35
N ASP A 143 4.28 -2.55 -6.55
CA ASP A 143 5.61 -3.10 -6.76
C ASP A 143 5.75 -4.52 -6.20
N ILE A 144 4.76 -4.95 -5.40
CA ILE A 144 4.75 -6.26 -4.76
C ILE A 144 4.25 -7.31 -5.75
N LEU A 145 5.12 -8.28 -6.06
CA LEU A 145 4.84 -9.39 -6.96
C LEU A 145 4.59 -10.68 -6.16
N GLY A 146 3.73 -11.55 -6.66
CA GLY A 146 3.45 -12.86 -6.05
C GLY A 146 2.30 -12.87 -5.04
N THR A 147 1.90 -11.72 -4.50
CA THR A 147 0.67 -11.53 -3.71
C THR A 147 0.00 -10.21 -4.08
N SER A 148 -1.29 -10.07 -3.79
CA SER A 148 -1.97 -8.78 -3.89
C SER A 148 -1.84 -8.04 -2.56
N ALA A 149 -1.06 -6.96 -2.53
CA ALA A 149 -0.89 -6.13 -1.36
C ALA A 149 -1.97 -5.05 -1.28
N GLU A 150 -2.52 -4.83 -0.08
CA GLU A 150 -3.40 -3.70 0.23
C GLU A 150 -2.59 -2.44 0.57
N PHE A 151 -1.49 -2.61 1.30
CA PHE A 151 -0.51 -1.60 1.64
C PHE A 151 0.85 -2.24 1.98
N ILE A 152 1.88 -1.39 2.13
CA ILE A 152 3.19 -1.77 2.68
C ILE A 152 3.63 -0.73 3.70
N ALA A 153 4.24 -1.15 4.80
CA ALA A 153 4.57 -0.28 5.94
C ALA A 153 5.80 -0.78 6.72
N ASP A 154 6.17 -0.10 7.80
CA ASP A 154 7.18 -0.53 8.75
C ASP A 154 8.58 -0.87 8.16
N PRO A 155 9.18 0.00 7.34
CA PRO A 155 10.50 -0.31 6.77
C PRO A 155 11.59 -0.37 7.84
N PHE A 156 12.45 -1.38 7.75
CA PHE A 156 13.70 -1.54 8.50
C PHE A 156 14.91 -1.69 7.57
N LEU A 157 15.88 -0.79 7.71
CA LEU A 157 17.08 -0.74 6.88
C LEU A 157 18.26 -1.50 7.50
N ILE A 158 18.94 -2.28 6.67
CA ILE A 158 20.26 -2.83 6.93
C ILE A 158 21.18 -2.48 5.76
N HIS A 159 22.39 -2.01 6.05
CA HIS A 159 23.43 -1.80 5.06
C HIS A 159 24.59 -2.75 5.33
N GLU A 160 24.88 -3.64 4.38
CA GLU A 160 25.93 -4.65 4.48
C GLU A 160 26.62 -4.78 3.11
N ASN A 161 27.96 -4.76 3.09
CA ASN A 161 28.77 -4.98 1.89
C ASN A 161 28.36 -4.11 0.68
N SER A 162 28.08 -2.82 0.91
CA SER A 162 27.64 -1.86 -0.12
C SER A 162 26.24 -2.12 -0.69
N THR A 163 25.45 -2.99 -0.08
CA THR A 163 24.06 -3.25 -0.43
C THR A 163 23.14 -2.86 0.71
N PHE A 164 22.07 -2.15 0.38
CA PHE A 164 20.97 -1.87 1.27
C PHE A 164 19.91 -2.95 1.14
N TYR A 165 19.44 -3.41 2.29
CA TYR A 165 18.31 -4.32 2.45
C TYR A 165 17.23 -3.59 3.23
N MET A 166 15.99 -3.68 2.77
CA MET A 166 14.83 -3.15 3.45
C MET A 166 13.86 -4.29 3.70
N PHE A 167 13.62 -4.57 4.97
CA PHE A 167 12.57 -5.48 5.43
C PHE A 167 11.35 -4.64 5.78
N PHE A 168 10.15 -5.08 5.43
CA PHE A 168 8.93 -4.28 5.64
C PHE A 168 7.69 -5.15 5.68
N GLU A 169 6.61 -4.65 6.28
CA GLU A 169 5.30 -5.31 6.28
C GLU A 169 4.68 -5.24 4.87
N ILE A 170 4.14 -6.37 4.42
CA ILE A 170 3.22 -6.46 3.29
C ILE A 170 1.90 -6.97 3.84
N TYR A 171 0.87 -6.12 3.86
CA TYR A 171 -0.48 -6.57 4.20
C TYR A 171 -1.18 -7.10 2.96
N SER A 172 -1.46 -8.40 2.94
CA SER A 172 -2.10 -9.05 1.79
C SER A 172 -3.61 -8.86 1.81
N SER A 173 -4.18 -8.44 0.68
CA SER A 173 -5.63 -8.37 0.48
C SER A 173 -6.28 -9.75 0.32
N ILE A 174 -5.49 -10.81 0.09
CA ILE A 174 -5.98 -12.18 -0.11
C ILE A 174 -6.11 -12.90 1.24
N THR A 175 -5.07 -12.82 2.07
CA THR A 175 -5.03 -13.52 3.37
C THR A 175 -5.46 -12.63 4.53
N SER A 176 -5.55 -11.31 4.34
CA SER A 176 -5.85 -10.32 5.39
C SER A 176 -4.88 -10.41 6.57
N GLN A 177 -3.60 -10.67 6.27
CA GLN A 177 -2.51 -10.71 7.24
C GLN A 177 -1.28 -9.96 6.68
N GLY A 178 -0.40 -9.57 7.59
CA GLY A 178 0.91 -9.02 7.29
C GLY A 178 1.95 -10.13 7.17
N ASP A 179 2.81 -10.03 6.16
CA ASP A 179 3.99 -10.86 5.95
C ASP A 179 5.23 -9.96 5.82
N ILE A 180 6.44 -10.48 6.00
CA ILE A 180 7.66 -9.67 5.87
C ILE A 180 8.24 -9.78 4.47
N GLY A 181 8.23 -8.66 3.75
CA GLY A 181 8.86 -8.48 2.45
C GLY A 181 10.34 -8.09 2.53
N LEU A 182 11.04 -8.28 1.41
CA LEU A 182 12.40 -7.77 1.20
C LEU A 182 12.47 -6.95 -0.10
N ALA A 183 13.09 -5.79 -0.02
CA ALA A 183 13.61 -5.04 -1.16
C ALA A 183 15.10 -4.75 -0.98
N VAL A 184 15.81 -4.53 -2.09
CA VAL A 184 17.24 -4.19 -2.07
C VAL A 184 17.55 -2.96 -2.90
N SER A 185 18.65 -2.29 -2.55
CA SER A 185 19.19 -1.17 -3.30
C SER A 185 20.72 -1.13 -3.24
N ASN A 186 21.36 -0.64 -4.29
CA ASN A 186 22.81 -0.40 -4.30
C ASN A 186 23.16 1.06 -3.93
N ASN A 187 22.18 1.96 -3.91
CA ASN A 187 22.40 3.38 -3.65
C ASN A 187 21.51 3.96 -2.56
N GLY A 188 20.60 3.14 -1.99
CA GLY A 188 19.64 3.54 -0.97
C GLY A 188 18.44 4.33 -1.50
N ILE A 189 18.40 4.66 -2.80
CA ILE A 189 17.36 5.50 -3.41
C ILE A 189 16.45 4.69 -4.33
N ASN A 190 17.04 3.87 -5.20
CA ASN A 190 16.29 3.04 -6.15
C ASN A 190 16.15 1.64 -5.57
N TRP A 191 14.92 1.23 -5.31
CA TRP A 191 14.63 -0.04 -4.64
C TRP A 191 14.03 -1.05 -5.60
N SER A 192 14.30 -2.32 -5.35
CA SER A 192 13.72 -3.43 -6.09
C SER A 192 13.22 -4.49 -5.12
N TYR A 193 11.91 -4.70 -5.11
CA TYR A 193 11.28 -5.81 -4.42
C TYR A 193 11.89 -7.16 -4.86
N LYS A 194 11.96 -8.11 -3.92
CA LYS A 194 12.48 -9.46 -4.15
C LYS A 194 11.42 -10.52 -3.90
N GLN A 195 11.06 -10.72 -2.64
CA GLN A 195 10.09 -11.74 -2.22
C GLN A 195 9.65 -11.49 -0.79
N ILE A 196 8.61 -12.21 -0.37
CA ILE A 196 8.31 -12.44 1.04
C ILE A 196 9.41 -13.36 1.60
N VAL A 197 10.01 -12.96 2.72
CA VAL A 197 11.14 -13.67 3.36
C VAL A 197 10.76 -14.31 4.71
N LEU A 198 9.62 -13.90 5.27
CA LEU A 198 9.00 -14.53 6.43
C LEU A 198 7.48 -14.47 6.28
N ASP A 199 6.85 -15.63 6.37
CA ASP A 199 5.41 -15.88 6.30
C ASP A 199 5.08 -16.89 7.41
N GLU A 200 4.01 -16.64 8.16
CA GLU A 200 3.55 -17.44 9.29
C GLU A 200 2.02 -17.56 9.22
N SER A 201 1.43 -18.46 10.01
CA SER A 201 -0.03 -18.57 10.08
C SER A 201 -0.72 -17.44 10.87
N PHE A 202 -0.02 -16.34 11.13
CA PHE A 202 -0.46 -15.21 11.93
C PHE A 202 0.18 -13.93 11.39
N HIS A 203 -0.42 -12.78 11.71
CA HIS A 203 0.02 -11.48 11.24
C HIS A 203 1.43 -11.13 11.74
N LEU A 204 2.27 -10.66 10.81
CA LEU A 204 3.63 -10.16 11.01
C LEU A 204 3.72 -8.70 10.54
N SER A 205 4.36 -7.86 11.34
CA SER A 205 4.68 -6.45 11.02
C SER A 205 6.03 -6.06 11.63
N TYR A 206 6.43 -4.79 11.55
CA TYR A 206 7.55 -4.23 12.30
C TYR A 206 8.83 -5.11 12.37
N PRO A 207 9.46 -5.45 11.25
CA PRO A 207 10.56 -6.43 11.22
C PRO A 207 11.88 -5.86 11.75
N CYS A 208 12.03 -5.71 13.06
CA CYS A 208 13.25 -5.19 13.67
C CYS A 208 14.44 -6.16 13.47
N VAL A 209 15.34 -5.83 12.53
CA VAL A 209 16.52 -6.65 12.18
C VAL A 209 17.78 -6.13 12.88
N PHE A 210 18.58 -7.04 13.41
CA PHE A 210 19.86 -6.72 14.06
C PHE A 210 20.91 -7.81 13.82
N LYS A 211 22.19 -7.44 14.01
CA LYS A 211 23.34 -8.34 13.85
C LYS A 211 23.91 -8.73 15.21
N TYR A 212 24.11 -10.01 15.45
CA TYR A 212 24.75 -10.55 16.65
C TYR A 212 25.63 -11.74 16.28
N ASN A 213 26.87 -11.77 16.77
CA ASN A 213 27.85 -12.84 16.47
C ASN A 213 27.98 -13.16 14.95
N ASN A 214 28.05 -12.13 14.11
CA ASN A 214 28.09 -12.23 12.64
C ASN A 214 26.88 -12.93 11.98
N GLN A 215 25.78 -13.08 12.72
CA GLN A 215 24.51 -13.61 12.22
C GLN A 215 23.44 -12.52 12.29
N TYR A 216 22.41 -12.66 11.45
CA TYR A 216 21.27 -11.74 11.44
C TYR A 216 20.06 -12.36 12.11
N TYR A 217 19.43 -11.54 12.94
CA TYR A 217 18.26 -11.88 13.70
C TYR A 217 17.16 -10.85 13.44
N MET A 218 15.91 -11.28 13.59
CA MET A 218 14.72 -10.45 13.42
C MET A 218 13.76 -10.70 14.57
N ILE A 219 13.18 -9.63 15.11
CA ILE A 219 12.08 -9.68 16.07
C ILE A 219 10.91 -8.88 15.45
N PRO A 220 10.01 -9.54 14.71
CA PRO A 220 8.85 -8.86 14.16
C PRO A 220 7.77 -8.56 15.23
N GLU A 221 6.85 -7.68 14.86
CA GLU A 221 5.41 -7.76 15.13
C GLU A 221 4.86 -9.18 15.30
N THR A 222 4.65 -9.71 16.52
CA THR A 222 4.00 -11.03 16.69
C THR A 222 2.90 -11.05 17.75
N ALA A 223 2.19 -9.92 17.94
CA ALA A 223 1.17 -9.75 18.98
C ALA A 223 0.10 -10.86 18.99
N ALA A 224 -0.28 -11.37 17.81
CA ALA A 224 -1.24 -12.48 17.66
C ALA A 224 -0.80 -13.79 18.35
N THR A 225 0.48 -13.92 18.71
CA THR A 225 1.04 -15.07 19.43
C THR A 225 1.17 -14.83 20.94
N HIS A 226 0.76 -13.67 21.43
CA HIS A 226 0.95 -13.21 22.83
C HIS A 226 2.42 -13.29 23.28
N SER A 227 3.36 -13.04 22.36
CA SER A 227 4.78 -13.22 22.60
C SER A 227 5.66 -12.41 21.67
N ILE A 228 6.91 -12.20 22.08
CA ILE A 228 8.01 -11.68 21.27
C ILE A 228 8.81 -12.88 20.77
N ARG A 229 8.85 -13.06 19.44
CA ARG A 229 9.51 -14.20 18.79
C ARG A 229 10.81 -13.77 18.13
N LEU A 230 11.86 -14.59 18.29
CA LEU A 230 13.15 -14.38 17.66
C LEU A 230 13.28 -15.28 16.43
N TYR A 231 13.68 -14.69 15.30
CA TYR A 231 14.00 -15.37 14.06
C TYR A 231 15.49 -15.18 13.70
N GLN A 232 16.07 -16.14 13.00
CA GLN A 232 17.45 -16.06 12.48
C GLN A 232 17.47 -16.34 10.98
N ALA A 233 18.25 -15.55 10.23
CA ALA A 233 18.52 -15.83 8.83
C ALA A 233 19.62 -16.90 8.70
N HIS A 234 19.34 -17.97 7.97
CA HIS A 234 20.34 -19.00 7.63
C HIS A 234 21.16 -18.65 6.38
N ASP A 235 20.63 -17.77 5.54
CA ASP A 235 21.27 -17.34 4.29
C ASP A 235 20.90 -15.88 4.04
N PHE A 236 21.38 -14.98 4.92
CA PHE A 236 21.00 -13.57 4.91
C PHE A 236 21.17 -12.95 3.51
N PRO A 237 20.15 -12.25 2.97
CA PRO A 237 18.95 -11.72 3.64
C PRO A 237 17.71 -12.65 3.63
N TYR A 238 17.89 -13.92 3.27
CA TYR A 238 16.83 -14.91 3.06
C TYR A 238 16.80 -15.99 4.15
N ASN A 239 15.84 -16.91 4.03
CA ASN A 239 15.73 -18.14 4.82
C ASN A 239 15.69 -17.88 6.33
N TRP A 240 14.71 -17.09 6.76
CA TRP A 240 14.45 -16.83 8.17
C TRP A 240 13.74 -18.02 8.81
N SER A 241 14.14 -18.38 10.02
CA SER A 241 13.51 -19.47 10.78
C SER A 241 13.31 -19.06 12.24
N PHE A 242 12.24 -19.56 12.84
CA PHE A 242 11.96 -19.33 14.25
C PHE A 242 13.01 -20.00 15.14
N VAL A 243 13.61 -19.23 16.04
CA VAL A 243 14.60 -19.71 17.01
C VAL A 243 13.92 -20.05 18.32
N LYS A 244 13.24 -19.08 18.93
CA LYS A 244 12.55 -19.22 20.23
C LYS A 244 11.66 -18.02 20.54
N THR A 245 10.81 -18.19 21.54
CA THR A 245 10.11 -17.08 22.21
C THR A 245 11.05 -16.43 23.23
N LEU A 246 11.15 -15.10 23.20
CA LEU A 246 11.96 -14.30 24.14
C LEU A 246 11.17 -13.91 25.38
N ILE A 247 9.98 -13.37 25.18
CA ILE A 247 9.06 -12.86 26.22
C ILE A 247 7.66 -13.30 25.81
N GLY A 248 6.83 -13.71 26.77
CA GLY A 248 5.46 -14.16 26.50
C GLY A 248 4.45 -13.67 27.53
N GLY A 249 3.17 -13.80 27.20
CA GLY A 249 2.05 -13.53 28.11
C GLY A 249 1.36 -12.17 27.92
N ARG A 250 1.68 -11.40 26.88
CA ARG A 250 1.02 -10.12 26.53
C ARG A 250 1.01 -9.89 25.02
N ASP A 251 0.21 -8.93 24.58
CA ASP A 251 0.15 -8.47 23.19
C ASP A 251 1.24 -7.41 22.96
N PHE A 252 2.44 -7.88 22.67
CA PHE A 252 3.61 -7.03 22.41
C PHE A 252 3.60 -6.52 20.97
N VAL A 253 3.64 -5.20 20.82
CA VAL A 253 3.67 -4.52 19.53
C VAL A 253 4.97 -3.72 19.38
N ASP A 254 5.41 -3.58 18.14
CA ASP A 254 6.58 -2.78 17.72
C ASP A 254 7.85 -3.00 18.55
N ASN A 255 8.33 -4.24 18.55
CA ASN A 255 9.49 -4.67 19.34
C ASN A 255 10.79 -4.07 18.80
N THR A 256 11.42 -3.15 19.53
CA THR A 256 12.69 -2.53 19.13
C THR A 256 13.84 -2.94 20.03
N ILE A 257 14.79 -3.66 19.45
CA ILE A 257 16.02 -4.11 20.13
C ILE A 257 17.23 -3.27 19.74
N PHE A 258 18.12 -3.01 20.70
CA PHE A 258 19.39 -2.35 20.45
C PHE A 258 20.44 -2.74 21.49
N TYR A 259 21.71 -2.50 21.16
CA TYR A 259 22.84 -2.77 22.05
C TYR A 259 23.47 -1.46 22.52
N TYR A 260 23.62 -1.32 23.84
CA TYR A 260 24.27 -0.16 24.43
C TYR A 260 24.95 -0.54 25.75
N ASN A 261 26.18 -0.07 25.92
CA ASN A 261 26.95 -0.22 27.17
C ASN A 261 26.96 -1.66 27.71
N ASN A 262 27.40 -2.60 26.86
CA ASN A 262 27.51 -4.02 27.16
C ASN A 262 26.19 -4.73 27.54
N THR A 263 25.04 -4.14 27.20
CA THR A 263 23.71 -4.68 27.53
C THR A 263 22.83 -4.61 26.28
N TRP A 264 22.02 -5.65 26.07
CA TRP A 264 20.93 -5.64 25.10
C TRP A 264 19.68 -5.09 25.75
N TRP A 265 19.00 -4.19 25.04
CA TRP A 265 17.80 -3.50 25.49
C TRP A 265 16.68 -3.76 24.50
N LEU A 266 15.46 -3.87 25.00
CA LEU A 266 14.27 -4.08 24.19
C LEU A 266 13.14 -3.17 24.69
N PHE A 267 12.64 -2.35 23.77
CA PHE A 267 11.42 -1.57 23.92
C PHE A 267 10.26 -2.31 23.24
N THR A 268 9.10 -2.29 23.87
CA THR A 268 7.86 -2.83 23.29
C THR A 268 6.67 -2.14 23.95
N GLU A 269 5.62 -1.86 23.18
CA GLU A 269 4.35 -1.42 23.74
C GLU A 269 3.43 -2.64 23.97
N THR A 270 2.54 -2.54 24.95
CA THR A 270 1.43 -3.47 25.14
C THR A 270 0.16 -2.90 24.51
N LYS A 271 -0.32 -3.56 23.44
CA LYS A 271 -1.35 -3.05 22.51
C LYS A 271 -2.60 -2.44 23.15
N ASN A 272 -3.05 -2.97 24.28
CA ASN A 272 -4.32 -2.61 24.90
C ASN A 272 -4.22 -1.49 25.94
N ASP A 273 -3.00 -1.13 26.38
CA ASP A 273 -2.80 -0.18 27.47
C ASP A 273 -1.90 1.00 27.12
N HIS A 274 -1.37 1.07 25.89
CA HIS A 274 -0.51 2.17 25.43
C HIS A 274 0.66 2.45 26.38
N SER A 275 1.26 1.39 26.91
CA SER A 275 2.36 1.46 27.86
C SER A 275 3.64 0.90 27.25
N LEU A 276 4.72 1.68 27.36
CA LEU A 276 6.05 1.30 26.89
C LEU A 276 6.76 0.51 27.99
N HIS A 277 7.09 -0.73 27.70
CA HIS A 277 7.90 -1.58 28.55
C HIS A 277 9.34 -1.63 28.07
N LEU A 278 10.27 -1.64 29.03
CA LEU A 278 11.70 -1.82 28.81
C LEU A 278 12.15 -3.15 29.41
N TYR A 279 12.94 -3.90 28.64
CA TYR A 279 13.59 -5.12 29.06
C TYR A 279 15.09 -5.04 28.77
N PHE A 280 15.87 -5.86 29.48
CA PHE A 280 17.29 -5.99 29.22
C PHE A 280 17.77 -7.44 29.31
N SER A 281 18.87 -7.72 28.61
CA SER A 281 19.58 -9.00 28.67
C SER A 281 21.08 -8.82 28.44
N ASP A 282 21.88 -9.79 28.88
CA ASP A 282 23.32 -9.82 28.58
C ASP A 282 23.57 -10.33 27.14
N SER A 283 22.60 -10.99 26.52
CA SER A 283 22.65 -11.55 25.18
C SER A 283 21.25 -11.53 24.54
N PRO A 284 21.13 -11.24 23.23
CA PRO A 284 19.81 -11.13 22.61
C PRO A 284 19.12 -12.49 22.46
N VAL A 285 19.87 -13.58 22.65
CA VAL A 285 19.40 -14.97 22.60
C VAL A 285 19.25 -15.60 23.98
N ASP A 286 19.38 -14.84 25.07
CA ASP A 286 19.23 -15.34 26.44
C ASP A 286 17.84 -14.99 27.02
N ILE A 287 17.74 -14.94 28.35
CA ILE A 287 16.54 -14.54 29.09
C ILE A 287 16.50 -13.01 29.16
N TRP A 288 15.32 -12.46 28.98
CA TRP A 288 15.07 -11.03 29.12
C TRP A 288 14.44 -10.73 30.46
N LEU A 289 14.98 -9.73 31.16
CA LEU A 289 14.46 -9.24 32.44
C LEU A 289 13.73 -7.93 32.21
N GLU A 290 12.52 -7.82 32.74
CA GLU A 290 11.78 -6.55 32.72
C GLU A 290 12.50 -5.54 33.63
N HIS A 291 12.67 -4.33 33.11
CA HIS A 291 13.30 -3.24 33.85
C HIS A 291 12.45 -2.87 35.07
N PRO A 292 13.03 -2.57 36.25
CA PRO A 292 12.27 -2.29 37.47
C PRO A 292 11.39 -1.04 37.40
N LEU A 293 11.66 -0.13 36.45
CA LEU A 293 10.82 1.05 36.18
C LEU A 293 9.79 0.81 35.07
N SER A 294 9.69 -0.41 34.52
CA SER A 294 8.68 -0.72 33.52
C SER A 294 7.28 -0.82 34.17
N PRO A 295 6.22 -0.34 33.49
CA PRO A 295 6.27 0.42 32.24
C PRO A 295 6.90 1.82 32.43
N ILE A 296 7.83 2.18 31.56
CA ILE A 296 8.57 3.46 31.62
C ILE A 296 7.73 4.63 31.08
N ILE A 297 6.70 4.33 30.31
CA ILE A 297 5.62 5.25 29.91
C ILE A 297 4.32 4.46 30.06
N SER A 298 3.30 5.05 30.69
CA SER A 298 2.01 4.39 30.93
C SER A 298 0.87 5.13 30.25
N GLN A 299 0.06 4.42 29.46
CA GLN A 299 -1.20 4.93 28.88
C GLN A 299 -1.04 6.24 28.10
N ASP A 300 0.02 6.36 27.30
CA ASP A 300 0.24 7.54 26.45
C ASP A 300 0.53 7.13 25.01
N ALA A 301 -0.53 7.07 24.20
CA ALA A 301 -0.47 6.73 22.79
C ALA A 301 0.32 7.76 21.94
N ASN A 302 0.66 8.94 22.46
CA ASN A 302 1.43 9.94 21.70
C ASN A 302 2.94 9.60 21.65
N ILE A 303 3.44 8.76 22.57
CA ILE A 303 4.89 8.59 22.79
C ILE A 303 5.33 7.18 23.24
N SER A 304 4.39 6.29 23.56
CA SER A 304 4.69 4.94 24.07
C SER A 304 5.14 3.99 22.97
N ARG A 305 4.45 3.95 21.84
CA ARG A 305 4.70 2.99 20.77
C ARG A 305 6.01 3.26 20.03
N PRO A 306 6.94 2.29 19.91
CA PRO A 306 8.20 2.49 19.19
C PRO A 306 8.01 2.80 17.70
N GLY A 307 8.64 3.87 17.20
CA GLY A 307 8.53 4.33 15.80
C GLY A 307 9.72 3.98 14.91
N GLY A 308 10.49 2.95 15.26
CA GLY A 308 11.57 2.39 14.44
C GLY A 308 12.80 1.98 15.25
N ASN A 309 13.97 1.97 14.61
CA ASN A 309 15.21 1.55 15.28
C ASN A 309 15.76 2.62 16.23
N VAL A 310 16.37 2.18 17.33
CA VAL A 310 17.11 3.08 18.24
C VAL A 310 18.51 3.33 17.70
N ILE A 311 18.93 4.60 17.65
CA ILE A 311 20.27 4.98 17.18
C ILE A 311 21.17 5.33 18.35
N VAL A 312 22.31 4.64 18.44
CA VAL A 312 23.41 5.04 19.34
C VAL A 312 24.45 5.79 18.52
N TYR A 313 24.63 7.08 18.79
CA TYR A 313 25.59 7.93 18.07
C TYR A 313 26.28 8.89 19.03
N ASN A 314 27.62 8.95 18.98
CA ASN A 314 28.45 9.77 19.87
C ASN A 314 28.08 9.59 21.36
N ASN A 315 27.87 8.33 21.78
CA ASN A 315 27.45 7.95 23.13
C ASN A 315 26.09 8.50 23.60
N ARG A 316 25.29 9.06 22.69
CA ARG A 316 23.90 9.47 22.90
C ARG A 316 22.99 8.43 22.27
N ILE A 317 21.80 8.25 22.85
CA ILE A 317 20.83 7.25 22.42
C ILE A 317 19.56 7.97 21.98
N PHE A 318 19.11 7.70 20.76
CA PHE A 318 17.96 8.33 20.13
C PHE A 318 16.86 7.29 19.94
N ARG A 319 15.72 7.50 20.60
CA ARG A 319 14.49 6.69 20.45
C ARG A 319 13.49 7.46 19.61
N TYR A 320 12.82 6.77 18.70
CA TYR A 320 11.69 7.31 17.94
C TYR A 320 10.39 6.70 18.46
N ALA A 321 9.34 7.50 18.52
CA ALA A 321 8.03 7.09 19.01
C ALA A 321 6.94 7.50 18.03
N GLN A 322 6.00 6.59 17.78
CA GLN A 322 4.79 6.88 17.03
C GLN A 322 3.89 7.81 17.86
N ASP A 323 3.22 8.72 17.18
CA ASP A 323 2.14 9.52 17.73
C ASP A 323 0.81 8.97 17.23
N ASP A 324 0.17 8.12 18.05
CA ASP A 324 -1.06 7.41 17.71
C ASP A 324 -2.33 8.08 18.24
N TYR A 325 -2.22 9.36 18.62
CA TYR A 325 -3.36 10.15 19.09
C TYR A 325 -3.41 11.54 18.44
N PRO A 326 -4.59 12.01 17.98
CA PRO A 326 -5.91 11.39 18.07
C PRO A 326 -6.17 10.28 17.03
N SER A 327 -5.27 10.09 16.07
CA SER A 327 -5.35 9.02 15.07
C SER A 327 -4.04 8.24 15.03
N TYR A 328 -4.12 6.99 14.55
CA TYR A 328 -2.94 6.15 14.36
C TYR A 328 -1.93 6.79 13.38
N GLY A 329 -0.67 6.90 13.80
CA GLY A 329 0.44 7.37 12.97
C GLY A 329 0.34 8.81 12.49
N GLU A 330 -0.06 9.76 13.34
CA GLU A 330 -0.11 11.18 12.99
C GLU A 330 1.27 11.74 12.63
N GLN A 331 2.31 11.25 13.31
CA GLN A 331 3.69 11.72 13.20
C GLN A 331 4.65 10.84 14.02
N VAL A 332 5.96 11.13 13.92
CA VAL A 332 7.01 10.46 14.71
C VAL A 332 7.77 11.47 15.55
N TRP A 333 7.84 11.22 16.87
CA TRP A 333 8.62 12.01 17.82
C TRP A 333 10.01 11.43 18.05
N GLY A 334 10.95 12.29 18.44
CA GLY A 334 12.31 11.90 18.80
C GLY A 334 12.62 12.21 20.26
N PHE A 335 13.25 11.24 20.93
CA PHE A 335 13.67 11.30 22.33
C PHE A 335 15.15 10.99 22.45
N GLU A 336 15.84 11.75 23.30
CA GLU A 336 17.19 11.42 23.75
C GLU A 336 17.07 10.72 25.11
N ILE A 337 17.53 9.48 25.19
CA ILE A 337 17.65 8.75 26.46
C ILE A 337 18.88 9.30 27.17
N THR A 338 18.65 10.00 28.29
CA THR A 338 19.68 10.69 29.06
C THR A 338 20.26 9.82 30.16
N GLU A 339 19.54 8.78 30.57
CA GLU A 339 19.99 7.79 31.54
C GLU A 339 19.44 6.40 31.16
N LEU A 340 20.33 5.42 31.05
CA LEU A 340 19.98 4.03 30.76
C LEU A 340 20.92 3.09 31.51
N THR A 341 20.43 2.55 32.62
CA THR A 341 21.10 1.52 33.41
C THR A 341 20.11 0.40 33.72
N LYS A 342 20.56 -0.71 34.31
CA LYS A 342 19.65 -1.82 34.71
C LYS A 342 18.70 -1.44 35.87
N LYS A 343 18.76 -0.20 36.37
CA LYS A 343 18.01 0.29 37.53
C LYS A 343 17.27 1.60 37.24
N ASP A 344 17.86 2.46 36.41
CA ASP A 344 17.42 3.83 36.19
C ASP A 344 17.21 4.09 34.69
N TYR A 345 16.16 4.84 34.38
CA TYR A 345 15.77 5.24 33.03
C TYR A 345 15.30 6.68 33.04
N ASN A 346 15.78 7.47 32.06
CA ASN A 346 15.25 8.80 31.80
C ASN A 346 15.41 9.16 30.33
N GLU A 347 14.42 9.86 29.78
CA GLU A 347 14.47 10.41 28.44
C GLU A 347 13.89 11.81 28.38
N LYS A 348 14.28 12.57 27.37
CA LYS A 348 13.69 13.88 27.08
C LYS A 348 13.39 14.00 25.60
N ARG A 349 12.31 14.71 25.28
CA ARG A 349 12.00 15.04 23.88
C ARG A 349 13.12 15.90 23.29
N ILE A 350 13.58 15.56 22.08
CA ILE A 350 14.68 16.26 21.42
C ILE A 350 14.26 17.67 21.02
N SER A 351 13.02 17.84 20.55
CA SER A 351 12.50 19.13 20.11
C SER A 351 10.98 19.18 20.18
N ASN A 352 10.40 20.38 20.07
CA ASN A 352 8.94 20.57 19.96
C ASN A 352 8.39 20.27 18.55
N LYS A 353 9.25 19.90 17.60
CA LYS A 353 8.88 19.48 16.25
C LYS A 353 9.07 17.96 16.11
N PRO A 354 8.16 17.27 15.42
CA PRO A 354 8.35 15.86 15.14
C PRO A 354 9.56 15.64 14.23
N ILE A 355 10.10 14.43 14.31
CA ILE A 355 11.14 13.93 13.39
C ILE A 355 10.52 13.71 12.01
N LEU A 356 9.31 13.14 11.96
CA LEU A 356 8.54 12.96 10.73
C LEU A 356 7.10 13.47 10.90
N LYS A 357 6.60 14.14 9.88
CA LYS A 357 5.19 14.45 9.70
C LYS A 357 4.89 14.55 8.20
N GLY A 358 3.77 14.00 7.79
CA GLY A 358 3.34 13.99 6.40
C GLY A 358 2.78 15.34 5.95
N TYR A 359 3.10 15.72 4.71
CA TYR A 359 2.62 16.96 4.08
C TYR A 359 2.30 16.78 2.59
N ASP A 360 2.84 15.74 1.96
CA ASP A 360 2.70 15.44 0.54
C ASP A 360 1.51 14.50 0.30
N ASN A 361 1.04 14.40 -0.95
CA ASN A 361 -0.14 13.59 -1.26
C ASN A 361 -0.03 12.13 -0.76
N TRP A 362 1.15 11.53 -0.86
CA TRP A 362 1.40 10.12 -0.50
C TRP A 362 1.48 9.86 1.00
N ASN A 363 1.71 10.89 1.84
CA ASN A 363 1.93 10.73 3.29
C ASN A 363 1.11 11.68 4.19
N LYS A 364 0.34 12.61 3.63
CA LYS A 364 -0.40 13.65 4.37
C LYS A 364 -1.39 13.13 5.43
N LEU A 365 -1.76 11.85 5.38
CA LEU A 365 -2.71 11.24 6.31
C LEU A 365 -2.03 10.49 7.46
N GLY A 366 -0.72 10.27 7.40
CA GLY A 366 0.02 9.65 8.48
C GLY A 366 1.42 9.21 8.09
N MET A 367 2.30 9.16 9.08
CA MET A 367 3.64 8.58 9.04
C MET A 367 3.94 8.06 10.45
N HIS A 368 4.24 6.78 10.61
CA HIS A 368 4.51 6.19 11.93
C HIS A 368 5.88 5.56 12.07
N GLN A 369 6.54 5.19 10.97
CA GLN A 369 7.83 4.52 11.06
C GLN A 369 8.99 5.35 10.50
N ILE A 370 10.13 5.27 11.20
CA ILE A 370 11.43 5.68 10.69
C ILE A 370 12.52 4.65 11.00
N SER A 371 13.15 4.08 9.97
CA SER A 371 14.36 3.28 10.13
C SER A 371 15.56 3.96 9.50
N ILE A 372 16.59 4.21 10.31
CA ILE A 372 17.75 5.01 9.92
C ILE A 372 19.00 4.15 9.85
N CYS A 373 19.78 4.36 8.79
CA CYS A 373 21.11 3.77 8.63
C CYS A 373 22.15 4.87 8.36
N LYS A 374 23.35 4.73 8.92
CA LYS A 374 24.47 5.62 8.63
C LYS A 374 25.16 5.22 7.33
N ILE A 375 25.47 6.20 6.49
CA ILE A 375 26.31 6.05 5.29
C ILE A 375 27.39 7.13 5.37
N ASP A 376 28.64 6.73 5.55
CA ASP A 376 29.77 7.63 5.80
C ASP A 376 29.48 8.62 6.95
N ASN A 377 29.36 9.91 6.63
CA ASN A 377 29.05 11.01 7.56
C ASN A 377 27.61 11.51 7.46
N LYS A 378 26.74 10.79 6.75
CA LYS A 378 25.33 11.12 6.55
C LYS A 378 24.44 9.97 7.00
N TRP A 379 23.14 10.24 7.02
CA TRP A 379 22.11 9.26 7.35
C TRP A 379 21.09 9.16 6.23
N ILE A 380 20.64 7.94 5.98
CA ILE A 380 19.47 7.64 5.16
C ILE A 380 18.37 7.10 6.07
N ALA A 381 17.13 7.50 5.81
CA ALA A 381 15.96 7.02 6.53
C ALA A 381 14.98 6.40 5.55
N ALA A 382 14.54 5.18 5.82
CA ALA A 382 13.32 4.66 5.25
C ALA A 382 12.16 4.99 6.17
N VAL A 383 11.05 5.42 5.57
CA VAL A 383 9.86 5.89 6.29
C VAL A 383 8.63 5.36 5.58
N ASP A 384 7.53 5.19 6.30
CA ASP A 384 6.24 5.00 5.66
C ASP A 384 5.43 6.30 5.60
N GLY A 385 4.37 6.26 4.80
CA GLY A 385 3.43 7.34 4.65
C GLY A 385 2.09 6.84 4.14
N LYS A 386 1.01 7.32 4.75
CA LYS A 386 -0.37 7.09 4.34
C LYS A 386 -0.90 8.27 3.54
N GLY A 387 -1.47 7.96 2.39
CA GLY A 387 -2.10 8.94 1.53
C GLY A 387 -2.32 8.36 0.15
N HIS A 388 -2.25 9.24 -0.85
CA HIS A 388 -2.45 8.94 -2.25
C HIS A 388 -1.11 9.10 -3.01
N PRO A 389 -0.39 7.99 -3.26
CA PRO A 389 0.87 7.95 -4.00
C PRO A 389 0.82 8.46 -5.43
#